data_AF-A0A1G4FJH6-F1
#
_entry.id   AF-A0A1G4FJH6-F1
#
_cell.length_a   1.000
_cell.length_b   1.000
_cell.length_c   1.000
_cell.angle_alpha   90.00
_cell.angle_beta   90.00
_cell.angle_gamma   90.00
#
_symmetry.space_group_name_H-M   'P 1'
#
loop_
_entity.id
_entity.type
_entity.pdbx_description
1 polymer ?
#
loop_
_entity_poly.entity_id
_entity_poly.type
_entity_poly.pdbx_seq_one_letter_code
_entity_poly.pdbx_strand_id
1 'polypeptide(L)' 'MVIKEYKYESKMKLELDGGMDGNKQITKSKTYGNIKLDADNEKFYQVANSISGLQSLSVLKVKRI' A
#
# COMPACT_ATOMS: atom_id res chain seq x y z
N MET A 1 0.33 12.14 33.90
CA MET A 1 1.10 11.70 32.72
C MET A 1 0.12 11.15 31.70
N VAL A 2 0.01 11.76 30.52
CA VAL A 2 -0.81 11.22 29.44
C VAL A 2 0.06 10.22 28.68
N ILE A 3 -0.23 8.93 28.84
CA ILE A 3 0.35 7.88 28.01
C ILE A 3 -0.26 8.06 26.62
N LYS A 4 0.52 8.57 25.67
CA LYS A 4 0.14 8.50 24.25
C LYS A 4 0.34 7.06 23.82
N GLU A 5 -0.74 6.28 23.76
CA GLU A 5 -0.73 5.00 23.07
C GLU A 5 -0.38 5.27 21.59
N TYR A 6 0.85 4.94 21.20
CA TYR A 6 1.17 4.78 19.79
C TYR A 6 0.53 3.49 19.33
N LYS A 7 -0.74 3.55 18.92
CA LYS A 7 -1.32 2.46 18.13
C LYS A 7 -0.40 2.26 16.93
N TYR A 8 0.18 1.07 16.81
CA TYR A 8 0.87 0.67 15.59
C TYR A 8 -0.04 1.04 14.40
N GLU A 9 0.41 1.92 13.53
CA GLU A 9 -0.39 2.34 12.39
C GLU A 9 -0.21 1.29 11.30
N SER A 10 -1.28 0.60 10.89
CA SER A 10 -1.22 -0.25 9.70
C SER A 10 -1.58 0.56 8.46
N LYS A 11 -0.77 0.44 7.42
CA LYS A 11 -0.94 1.13 6.14
C LYS A 11 -0.77 0.13 4.99
N MET A 12 -1.47 0.38 3.89
CA MET A 12 -1.32 -0.35 2.64
C MET A 12 -0.50 0.47 1.67
N LYS A 13 0.61 -0.06 1.18
CA LYS A 13 1.44 0.57 0.15
C LYS A 13 1.32 -0.21 -1.16
N LEU A 14 0.90 0.48 -2.21
CA LEU A 14 0.96 -0.01 -3.59
C LEU A 14 2.22 0.54 -4.24
N GLU A 15 3.04 -0.35 -4.81
CA GLU A 15 4.16 0.00 -5.68
C GLU A 15 3.72 -0.21 -7.12
N LEU A 16 3.82 0.85 -7.92
CA LEU A 16 3.30 0.96 -9.27
C LEU A 16 4.47 1.11 -10.25
N ASP A 17 4.29 0.55 -11.44
CA ASP A 17 5.24 0.68 -12.52
C ASP A 17 5.17 2.09 -13.11
N GLY A 18 6.23 2.87 -12.88
CA GLY A 18 6.40 4.20 -13.44
C GLY A 18 7.12 4.21 -14.78
N GLY A 19 7.46 3.05 -15.34
CA GLY A 19 8.25 2.91 -16.55
C GLY A 19 9.76 2.94 -16.30
N MET A 20 10.53 3.27 -17.33
CA MET A 20 11.99 3.31 -17.30
C MET A 20 12.49 4.72 -17.60
N ASP A 21 13.51 5.15 -16.87
CA ASP A 21 14.33 6.33 -17.17
C ASP A 21 15.74 5.86 -17.55
N GLY A 22 15.96 5.72 -18.86
CA GLY A 22 17.13 5.01 -19.39
C GLY A 22 17.20 3.56 -18.89
N ASN A 23 18.23 3.23 -18.10
CA ASN A 23 18.41 1.91 -17.49
C ASN A 23 17.82 1.78 -16.08
N LYS A 24 17.16 2.82 -15.55
CA LYS A 24 16.61 2.83 -14.20
C LYS A 24 15.10 2.64 -14.23
N GLN A 25 14.62 1.59 -13.57
CA GLN A 25 13.18 1.43 -13.37
C GLN A 25 12.65 2.48 -12.39
N ILE A 26 11.61 3.20 -12.80
CA ILE A 26 10.89 4.13 -11.93
C ILE A 26 9.78 3.34 -11.24
N THR A 27 9.82 3.30 -9.91
CA THR A 27 8.71 2.81 -9.11
C THR A 27 8.00 3.99 -8.47
N LYS A 28 6.69 4.14 -8.73
CA LYS A 28 5.85 5.08 -7.99
C LYS A 28 5.19 4.35 -6.84
N SER A 29 4.88 5.05 -5.75
CA SER A 29 4.19 4.42 -4.63
C SER A 29 3.05 5.25 -4.11
N LYS A 30 1.98 4.57 -3.69
CA LYS A 30 0.79 5.17 -3.10
C LYS A 30 0.47 4.45 -1.80
N THR A 31 0.32 5.21 -0.72
CA THR A 31 0.10 4.67 0.62
C THR A 31 -1.27 5.07 1.13
N TYR A 32 -2.03 4.09 1.61
CA TYR A 32 -3.34 4.27 2.23
C TYR A 32 -3.19 3.97 3.72
N GLY A 33 -3.47 4.97 4.55
CA GLY A 33 -3.43 4.83 6.01
C GLY A 33 -4.71 4.22 6.58
N ASN A 34 -4.76 4.15 7.92
CA ASN A 34 -5.94 3.74 8.68
C ASN A 34 -6.43 2.31 8.36
N ILE A 35 -5.53 1.40 7.99
CA ILE A 35 -5.86 -0.02 7.93
C ILE A 35 -6.01 -0.51 9.37
N LYS A 36 -7.07 -1.26 9.66
CA LYS A 36 -7.22 -1.87 10.98
C LYS A 36 -6.09 -2.86 11.24
N LEU A 37 -5.56 -2.90 12.46
CA LEU A 37 -4.45 -3.80 12.82
C LEU A 37 -4.85 -5.27 12.75
N ASP A 38 -6.10 -5.57 13.10
CA ASP A 38 -6.73 -6.89 13.05
C ASP A 38 -7.38 -7.20 11.70
N ALA A 39 -7.14 -6.35 10.67
CA ALA A 39 -7.65 -6.64 9.34
C ALA A 39 -7.12 -7.98 8.85
N ASP A 40 -8.05 -8.85 8.47
CA ASP A 40 -7.78 -10.14 7.87
C ASP A 40 -6.99 -9.98 6.56
N ASN A 41 -6.03 -10.87 6.33
CA ASN A 41 -5.12 -10.79 5.19
C ASN A 41 -5.86 -11.00 3.85
N GLU A 42 -6.83 -11.90 3.79
CA GLU A 42 -7.60 -12.15 2.57
C GLU A 42 -8.43 -10.91 2.20
N LYS A 43 -9.14 -10.34 3.18
CA LYS A 43 -9.86 -9.06 3.01
C LYS A 43 -8.93 -7.92 2.62
N PHE A 44 -7.75 -7.84 3.22
CA PHE A 44 -6.74 -6.85 2.86
C PHE A 44 -6.33 -6.98 1.38
N TYR A 45 -6.00 -8.20 0.92
CA TYR A 45 -5.62 -8.44 -0.47
C TYR A 45 -6.77 -8.19 -1.44
N GLN A 46 -8.01 -8.54 -1.08
CA GLN A 46 -9.19 -8.31 -1.91
C GLN A 46 -9.43 -6.82 -2.15
N VAL A 47 -9.30 -6.00 -1.09
CA VAL A 47 -9.37 -4.54 -1.17
C VAL A 47 -8.18 -3.99 -1.97
N ALA A 48 -6.97 -4.50 -1.73
CA ALA A 48 -5.78 -4.08 -2.47
C ALA A 48 -5.93 -4.34 -3.97
N ASN A 49 -6.46 -5.50 -4.38
CA ASN A 49 -6.72 -5.86 -5.76
C ASN A 49 -7.79 -4.96 -6.39
N SER A 50 -8.87 -4.67 -5.65
CA SER A 50 -9.92 -3.75 -6.09
C SER A 50 -9.37 -2.35 -6.35
N ILE A 51 -8.53 -1.84 -5.43
CA ILE A 51 -7.88 -0.53 -5.58
C ILE A 51 -6.84 -0.56 -6.70
N SER A 52 -6.14 -1.68 -6.88
CA SER A 52 -5.15 -1.88 -7.94
C SER A 52 -5.76 -1.70 -9.33
N GLY A 53 -6.95 -2.26 -9.56
CA GLY A 53 -7.69 -2.09 -10.82
C GLY A 53 -8.14 -0.65 -11.10
N LEU A 54 -8.12 0.23 -10.10
CA LEU A 54 -8.46 1.65 -10.25
C LEU A 54 -7.23 2.54 -10.45
N GLN A 55 -6.01 1.99 -10.37
CA GLN A 55 -4.80 2.77 -10.62
C GLN A 55 -4.54 2.89 -12.12
N SER A 56 -4.05 4.05 -12.56
CA SER A 56 -3.68 4.27 -13.96
C SER A 56 -2.39 3.54 -14.36
N LEU A 57 -1.61 3.08 -13.40
CA LEU A 57 -0.33 2.39 -13.59
C LEU A 57 -0.44 0.95 -13.07
N SER A 58 0.25 0.03 -13.74
CA SER A 58 0.30 -1.38 -13.34
C SER A 58 0.88 -1.54 -11.93
N VAL A 59 0.22 -2.35 -11.11
CA VAL A 59 0.70 -2.64 -9.76
C VAL A 59 1.79 -3.70 -9.82
N LEU A 60 2.96 -3.37 -9.27
CA LEU A 60 4.09 -4.28 -9.14
C LEU A 60 4.02 -5.06 -7.83
N LYS A 61 3.73 -4.38 -6.71
CA LYS A 61 3.69 -4.99 -5.37
C LYS A 61 2.66 -4.32 -4.47
N VAL A 62 2.08 -5.11 -3.58
CA VAL A 62 1.25 -4.65 -2.46
C VAL A 62 1.97 -5.00 -1.15
N LYS A 63 2.10 -4.04 -0.25
CA LYS A 63 2.72 -4.22 1.07
C LYS A 63 1.80 -3.73 2.17
N ARG A 64 1.77 -4.45 3.29
CA ARG A 64 1.25 -3.97 4.56
C ARG A 64 2.44 -3.52 5.41
N ILE A 65 2.42 -2.26 5.85
CA ILE A 65 3.47 -1.60 6.63
C ILE A 65 2.87 -0.97 7.88
#